data_AF-A0A3D4HRR9-F1
#
_entry.id   AF-A0A3D4HRR9-F1
#
_cell.length_a   1.000
_cell.length_b   1.000
_cell.length_c   1.000
_cell.angle_alpha   90.00
_cell.angle_beta   90.00
_cell.angle_gamma   90.00
#
_symmetry.space_group_name_H-M   'P 1'
#
loop_
_entity.id
_entity.type
_entity.pdbx_description
1 polymer ?
#
loop_
_entity_poly.entity_id
_entity_poly.type
_entity_poly.pdbx_seq_one_letter_code
_entity_poly.pdbx_strand_id
1 'polypeptide(L)' 'MAKVYIFLADGFEEVEGLTVVDLLRRAGIEISMVSISGSKKVTGS' A
#
# COMPACT_ATOMS: atom_id res chain seq x y z
N MET A 1 -2.55 16.16 11.13
CA MET A 1 -2.22 14.72 11.16
C MET A 1 -1.80 14.33 9.76
N ALA A 2 -0.64 13.69 9.58
CA ALA A 2 -0.16 13.31 8.25
C ALA A 2 -0.92 12.07 7.75
N LYS A 3 -1.32 12.07 6.47
CA LYS A 3 -2.01 10.96 5.81
C LYS A 3 -1.18 10.47 4.64
N VAL A 4 -0.95 9.16 4.55
CA VAL A 4 -0.09 8.57 3.51
C VAL A 4 -0.92 7.76 2.52
N TYR A 5 -0.69 8.01 1.23
CA TYR A 5 -1.32 7.27 0.14
C TYR A 5 -0.28 6.37 -0.51
N ILE A 6 -0.56 5.07 -0.57
CA ILE A 6 0.35 4.04 -1.09
C ILE A 6 -0.30 3.49 -2.35
N PHE A 7 0.24 3.87 -3.51
CA PHE A 7 -0.26 3.43 -4.81
C PHE A 7 0.31 2.06 -5.16
N LEU A 8 -0.57 1.11 -5.46
CA LEU A 8 -0.24 -0.26 -5.82
C LEU A 8 -0.78 -0.59 -7.21
N ALA A 9 -0.01 -1.38 -7.95
CA ALA A 9 -0.32 -1.89 -9.27
C ALA A 9 -0.15 -3.41 -9.28
N ASP A 10 -0.68 -4.10 -10.28
CA ASP A 10 -0.35 -5.52 -10.47
C ASP A 10 1.15 -5.68 -10.79
N GLY A 11 1.78 -6.71 -10.21
CA GLY A 11 3.20 -7.00 -10.35
C GLY A 11 4.13 -6.13 -9.50
N PHE A 12 3.61 -5.49 -8.44
CA PHE A 12 4.45 -4.87 -7.42
C PHE A 12 5.16 -5.93 -6.58
N GLU A 13 6.37 -5.64 -6.10
CA GLU A 13 7.09 -6.52 -5.18
C GLU A 13 6.45 -6.47 -3.78
N GLU A 14 5.94 -7.61 -3.30
CA GLU A 14 5.11 -7.67 -2.10
C GLU A 14 5.84 -7.27 -0.83
N VAL A 15 7.12 -7.64 -0.69
CA VAL A 15 7.90 -7.36 0.51
C VAL A 15 8.12 -5.85 0.62
N GLU A 16 8.56 -5.19 -0.45
CA GLU A 16 8.77 -3.74 -0.50
C GLU A 16 7.46 -2.97 -0.28
N GLY A 17 6.38 -3.41 -0.92
CA GLY A 17 5.07 -2.75 -0.80
C GLY A 17 4.43 -2.92 0.58
N LEU A 18 4.39 -4.15 1.12
CA LEU A 18 3.72 -4.45 2.39
C LEU A 18 4.57 -4.10 3.62
N THR A 19 5.90 -4.08 3.51
CA THR A 19 6.75 -3.63 4.63
C THR A 19 6.47 -2.17 5.00
N VAL A 20 6.31 -1.30 4.00
CA VAL A 20 5.94 0.11 4.24
C VAL A 20 4.56 0.22 4.89
N VAL A 21 3.58 -0.57 4.42
CA VAL A 21 2.23 -0.64 4.99
C VAL A 21 2.26 -1.06 6.46
N ASP A 22 2.99 -2.12 6.78
CA ASP A 22 3.09 -2.66 8.14
C ASP A 22 3.75 -1.65 9.09
N LEU A 23 4.88 -1.05 8.69
CA LEU A 23 5.60 -0.06 9.49
C LEU A 23 4.71 1.15 9.84
N LEU A 24 4.04 1.73 8.83
CA LEU A 24 3.20 2.91 9.03
C LEU A 24 1.98 2.62 9.91
N ARG A 25 1.37 1.44 9.76
CA ARG A 25 0.26 1.00 10.63
C ARG A 25 0.72 0.84 12.08
N ARG A 26 1.89 0.22 12.31
CA ARG A 26 2.47 0.07 13.67
C ARG A 26 2.83 1.42 14.30
N ALA A 27 3.20 2.40 13.50
CA ALA A 27 3.45 3.76 13.94
C ALA A 27 2.17 4.58 14.21
N GLY A 28 0.97 4.01 14.01
CA GLY A 28 -0.31 4.71 14.20
C GLY A 28 -0.59 5.77 13.13
N ILE A 29 0.07 5.70 11.98
CA ILE A 29 -0.12 6.66 10.87
C ILE A 29 -1.33 6.23 10.04
N GLU A 30 -2.21 7.18 9.72
CA GLU A 30 -3.34 6.93 8.83
C GLU A 30 -2.83 6.71 7.39
N ILE A 31 -3.12 5.52 6.85
CA ILE A 31 -2.72 5.16 5.48
C ILE A 31 -3.93 4.79 4.61
N SER A 32 -3.79 4.97 3.31
CA SER A 32 -4.73 4.48 2.30
C SER A 32 -3.97 3.75 1.21
N MET A 33 -4.24 2.46 1.04
CA MET A 33 -3.74 1.68 -0.09
C MET A 33 -4.65 1.94 -1.29
N VAL A 34 -4.09 2.42 -2.39
CA VAL A 34 -4.82 2.87 -3.57
C VAL A 34 -4.40 2.01 -4.75
N SER A 35 -5.35 1.28 -5.32
CA SER A 35 -5.11 0.63 -6.61
C SER A 35 -5.05 1.69 -7.71
N ILE A 36 -4.07 1.60 -8.61
CA ILE A 36 -4.02 2.42 -9.82
C ILE A 36 -4.83 1.82 -10.99
N SER A 37 -5.43 0.64 -10.79
CA SER A 37 -6.29 -0.02 -11.78
C SER A 37 -7.77 0.28 -11.53
N GLY A 38 -8.64 -0.18 -12.44
CA GLY A 38 -10.10 -0.09 -12.27
C GLY A 38 -10.68 -1.04 -11.20
N SER A 39 -9.82 -1.79 -10.48
CA SER A 39 -10.20 -2.79 -9.48
C SER A 39 -9.53 -2.48 -8.13
N LYS A 40 -10.21 -2.77 -7.01
CA LYS A 40 -9.61 -2.68 -5.66
C LYS A 40 -8.64 -3.83 -5.34
N LYS A 41 -8.68 -4.91 -6.11
CA LYS A 41 -7.80 -6.06 -5.97
C LYS A 41 -6.61 -5.89 -6.93
N VAL A 42 -5.41 -6.02 -6.39
CA VAL A 42 -4.13 -6.11 -7.12
C VAL A 42 -3.39 -7.36 -6.66
N THR A 43 -2.51 -7.90 -7.51
CA THR A 43 -1.70 -9.10 -7.23
C THR A 43 -0.22 -8.74 -7.38
N GLY A 44 0.63 -9.14 -6.42
CA GLY A 44 2.09 -8.95 -6.52
C GLY A 44 2.77 -10.02 -7.38
N SER A 45 4.11 -10.04 -7.40
CA SER A 45 4.95 -10.87 -8.28
C SER A 45 6.00 -11.68 -7.56
#